data_AF-A0A432I7L2-F1
#
_entry.id   AF-A0A432I7L2-F1
#
_cell.length_a   1.000
_cell.length_b   1.000
_cell.length_c   1.000
_cell.angle_alpha   90.00
_cell.angle_beta   90.00
_cell.angle_gamma   90.00
#
_symmetry.space_group_name_H-M   'P 1'
#
loop_
_entity.id
_entity.type
_entity.pdbx_description
1 polymer ?
#
loop_
_entity_poly.entity_id
_entity_poly.type
_entity_poly.pdbx_seq_one_letter_code
_entity_poly.pdbx_strand_id
1 'polypeptide(L)'
;MKKIDYYNKFLERLNKFLGIKLELKAYGNQIEFIPKLNSKFMKKNIEEIGDIFLAIDLILERYYENNNDVFFTDLIEEFCQKFIAHMIKNKLTVTNNQINFMDNIKVVCNETYESKDSNLNILLFKNNNNISKELDKIELDFIPFDTPKKIENILSEKLSLILLNGDNLILIVGEDFKCYGVGINRGKTIFKERMIDQLRIENNLYLISFMSKLSKDILELIDPVTIKEQQQNGLAINEKKIQKLVEYANEKMGSSKKLFKKRNIWNEVAPYLYMEIKNKELKIFLQNSIDNYLSYHGGRWKLKSFHVLKFLIIENFYMDTLISSAINGKTSYENIIENIITNVDILISLIKDLLEMGKGALFVILKRTIKNDNIENIFLGGTEGSSIYRKTILKNNQAIPLKEHNFKYLKLISKVDGAVTLDNEFNLLSFGRLVKLDTKNSSENIEGARTAAAISSSKYGLAIKVSEDKKITVWKNQIKILEI
;
A
#
# COMPACT_ATOMS: atom_id res chain seq x y z
N MET A 1 -35.68 11.96 -2.59
CA MET A 1 -34.67 11.01 -3.14
C MET A 1 -34.26 10.09 -2.01
N LYS A 2 -34.15 8.76 -2.19
CA LYS A 2 -33.66 7.91 -1.08
C LYS A 2 -32.17 8.20 -0.85
N LYS A 3 -31.70 8.13 0.41
CA LYS A 3 -30.29 8.38 0.77
C LYS A 3 -29.33 7.57 -0.10
N ILE A 4 -29.64 6.30 -0.36
CA ILE A 4 -28.81 5.42 -1.22
C ILE A 4 -28.73 5.90 -2.66
N ASP A 5 -29.81 6.46 -3.21
CA ASP A 5 -29.84 7.02 -4.56
C ASP A 5 -28.95 8.27 -4.65
N TYR A 6 -28.94 9.09 -3.59
CA TYR A 6 -28.04 10.24 -3.50
C TYR A 6 -26.57 9.80 -3.48
N TYR A 7 -26.21 8.83 -2.62
CA TYR A 7 -24.84 8.34 -2.51
C TYR A 7 -24.38 7.68 -3.82
N ASN A 8 -25.28 6.96 -4.51
CA ASN A 8 -25.01 6.34 -5.80
C ASN A 8 -24.56 7.36 -6.87
N LYS A 9 -25.00 8.62 -6.80
CA LYS A 9 -24.52 9.68 -7.72
C LYS A 9 -23.01 9.92 -7.62
N PHE A 10 -22.41 9.62 -6.48
CA PHE A 10 -20.99 9.83 -6.21
C PHE A 10 -20.15 8.55 -6.32
N LEU A 11 -20.78 7.37 -6.39
CA LEU A 11 -20.12 6.07 -6.27
C LEU A 11 -18.98 5.87 -7.28
N GLU A 12 -19.20 6.18 -8.57
CA GLU A 12 -18.15 6.02 -9.58
C GLU A 12 -16.94 6.92 -9.30
N ARG A 13 -17.18 8.14 -8.82
CA ARG A 13 -16.13 9.10 -8.53
C ARG A 13 -15.41 8.76 -7.21
N LEU A 14 -16.13 8.27 -6.20
CA LEU A 14 -15.55 7.70 -4.98
C LEU A 14 -14.66 6.49 -5.30
N ASN A 15 -15.10 5.60 -6.20
CA ASN A 15 -14.28 4.47 -6.64
C ASN A 15 -12.96 4.95 -7.26
N LYS A 16 -13.01 6.01 -8.08
CA LYS A 16 -11.80 6.62 -8.67
C LYS A 16 -10.90 7.30 -7.62
N PHE A 17 -11.50 7.91 -6.60
CA PHE A 17 -10.77 8.54 -5.50
C PHE A 17 -10.08 7.50 -4.62
N LEU A 18 -10.76 6.40 -4.29
CA LEU A 18 -10.28 5.35 -3.38
C LEU A 18 -9.40 4.28 -4.05
N GLY A 19 -9.48 4.14 -5.38
CA GLY A 19 -8.81 3.05 -6.10
C GLY A 19 -9.45 1.67 -5.85
N ILE A 20 -10.69 1.63 -5.35
CA ILE A 20 -11.41 0.39 -5.05
C ILE A 20 -12.86 0.55 -5.49
N LYS A 21 -13.41 -0.47 -6.16
CA LYS A 21 -14.83 -0.51 -6.49
C LYS A 21 -15.64 -0.74 -5.21
N LEU A 22 -16.64 0.10 -4.97
CA LEU A 22 -17.57 -0.03 -3.87
C LEU A 22 -18.96 -0.47 -4.34
N GLU A 23 -19.70 -1.09 -3.43
CA GLU A 23 -21.13 -1.34 -3.48
C GLU A 23 -21.78 -0.64 -2.29
N LEU A 24 -22.98 -0.11 -2.47
CA LEU A 24 -23.74 0.47 -1.37
C LEU A 24 -24.84 -0.51 -0.94
N LYS A 25 -24.98 -0.73 0.36
CA LYS A 25 -26.14 -1.44 0.92
C LYS A 25 -26.86 -0.56 1.92
N ALA A 26 -28.18 -0.51 1.81
CA ALA A 26 -29.03 0.21 2.75
C ALA A 26 -29.51 -0.72 3.86
N TYR A 27 -29.38 -0.27 5.11
CA TYR A 27 -29.93 -0.89 6.31
C TYR A 27 -30.80 0.14 7.02
N GLY A 28 -32.08 0.22 6.64
CA GLY A 28 -32.96 1.30 7.08
C GLY A 28 -32.46 2.66 6.57
N ASN A 29 -32.11 3.57 7.49
CA ASN A 29 -31.58 4.90 7.17
C ASN A 29 -30.04 4.94 7.04
N GLN A 30 -29.35 3.83 7.35
CA GLN A 30 -27.91 3.73 7.25
C GLN A 30 -27.49 3.20 5.89
N ILE A 31 -26.35 3.68 5.38
CA ILE A 31 -25.73 3.19 4.15
C ILE A 31 -24.36 2.64 4.50
N GLU A 32 -24.13 1.40 4.12
CA GLU A 32 -22.84 0.75 4.27
C GLU A 32 -22.09 0.79 2.92
N PHE A 33 -20.82 1.23 2.96
CA PHE A 33 -19.89 1.14 1.84
C PHE A 33 -19.18 -0.21 1.89
N ILE A 34 -19.42 -1.06 0.90
CA ILE A 34 -18.87 -2.41 0.82
C ILE A 34 -17.86 -2.48 -0.32
N PRO A 35 -16.56 -2.67 -0.04
CA PRO A 35 -15.58 -2.93 -1.07
C PRO A 35 -15.95 -4.19 -1.88
N LYS A 36 -16.05 -4.04 -3.22
CA LYS A 36 -16.20 -5.14 -4.18
C LYS A 36 -14.88 -5.85 -4.37
N LEU A 37 -14.41 -6.51 -3.33
CA LEU A 37 -13.30 -7.44 -3.39
C LEU A 37 -13.84 -8.86 -3.29
N ASN A 38 -13.23 -9.78 -4.04
CA ASN A 38 -13.60 -11.20 -3.97
C ASN A 38 -13.08 -11.89 -2.71
N SER A 39 -12.46 -11.15 -1.80
CA SER A 39 -11.85 -11.64 -0.58
C SER A 39 -12.59 -11.17 0.68
N LYS A 40 -12.95 -12.11 1.55
CA LYS A 40 -13.48 -11.82 2.89
C LYS A 40 -12.40 -11.34 3.86
N PHE A 41 -11.15 -11.77 3.66
CA PHE A 41 -9.99 -11.33 4.44
C PHE A 41 -9.69 -9.85 4.18
N MET A 42 -9.61 -9.46 2.90
CA MET A 42 -9.46 -8.08 2.46
C MET A 42 -10.58 -7.18 2.93
N LYS A 43 -11.85 -7.63 2.82
CA LYS A 43 -13.01 -6.82 3.27
C LYS A 43 -12.88 -6.41 4.73
N LYS A 44 -12.51 -7.35 5.61
CA LYS A 44 -12.32 -7.07 7.04
C LYS A 44 -11.10 -6.21 7.34
N ASN A 45 -9.98 -6.40 6.64
CA ASN A 45 -8.83 -5.52 6.82
C ASN A 45 -9.07 -4.11 6.23
N ILE A 46 -9.93 -3.98 5.23
CA ILE A 46 -10.36 -2.67 4.73
C ILE A 46 -11.36 -2.00 5.69
N GLU A 47 -12.05 -2.74 6.55
CA GLU A 47 -12.75 -2.13 7.71
C GLU A 47 -11.76 -1.42 8.66
N GLU A 48 -10.44 -1.73 8.62
CA GLU A 48 -9.41 -0.96 9.35
C GLU A 48 -9.07 0.38 8.66
N ILE A 49 -9.33 0.49 7.35
CA ILE A 49 -9.42 1.78 6.64
C ILE A 49 -10.78 2.46 6.95
N GLY A 50 -11.62 1.85 7.80
CA GLY A 50 -13.01 2.23 8.07
C GLY A 50 -13.24 3.66 8.54
N ASP A 51 -12.24 4.32 9.13
CA ASP A 51 -12.31 5.74 9.47
C ASP A 51 -12.54 6.61 8.22
N ILE A 52 -12.03 6.18 7.06
CA ILE A 52 -12.28 6.84 5.77
C ILE A 52 -13.75 6.68 5.36
N PHE A 53 -14.32 5.47 5.47
CA PHE A 53 -15.73 5.26 5.10
C PHE A 53 -16.69 5.96 6.07
N LEU A 54 -16.37 5.96 7.36
CA LEU A 54 -17.12 6.72 8.37
C LEU A 54 -17.09 8.21 8.05
N ALA A 55 -15.92 8.76 7.72
CA ALA A 55 -15.79 10.16 7.33
C ALA A 55 -16.58 10.47 6.04
N ILE A 56 -16.51 9.60 5.02
CA ILE A 56 -17.29 9.73 3.79
C ILE A 56 -18.79 9.73 4.08
N ASP A 57 -19.28 8.79 4.91
CA ASP A 57 -20.69 8.69 5.28
C ASP A 57 -21.18 9.96 5.98
N LEU A 58 -20.46 10.41 7.01
CA LEU A 58 -20.81 11.62 7.77
C LEU A 58 -20.88 12.88 6.91
N ILE A 59 -20.01 12.98 5.90
CA ILE A 59 -19.99 14.12 4.99
C ILE A 59 -21.16 14.06 4.01
N LEU A 60 -21.38 12.91 3.37
CA LEU A 60 -22.46 12.73 2.41
C LEU A 60 -23.84 12.84 3.06
N GLU A 61 -23.99 12.35 4.29
CA GLU A 61 -25.23 12.47 5.07
C GLU A 61 -25.60 13.93 5.29
N ARG A 62 -24.63 14.76 5.69
CA ARG A 62 -24.86 16.19 5.87
C ARG A 62 -25.33 16.88 4.58
N TYR A 63 -24.74 16.55 3.43
CA TYR A 63 -25.17 17.18 2.17
C TYR A 63 -26.55 16.70 1.72
N TYR A 64 -26.85 15.42 1.95
CA TYR A 64 -28.16 14.86 1.72
C TYR A 64 -29.24 15.57 2.56
N GLU A 65 -28.99 15.79 3.86
CA GLU A 65 -29.92 16.47 4.77
C GLU A 65 -30.17 17.94 4.37
N ASN A 66 -29.15 18.62 3.86
CA ASN A 66 -29.24 20.03 3.47
C ASN A 66 -29.82 20.25 2.05
N ASN A 67 -30.25 19.20 1.35
CA ASN A 67 -30.74 19.25 -0.05
C ASN A 67 -29.80 19.98 -1.02
N ASN A 68 -28.49 19.93 -0.78
CA ASN A 68 -27.51 20.62 -1.63
C ASN A 68 -27.01 19.70 -2.75
N ASP A 69 -27.15 20.16 -4.00
CA ASP A 69 -26.37 19.63 -5.11
C ASP A 69 -24.97 20.24 -5.07
N VAL A 70 -23.95 19.38 -4.95
CA VAL A 70 -22.55 19.80 -4.80
C VAL A 70 -21.70 19.16 -5.88
N PHE A 71 -20.80 19.95 -6.47
CA PHE A 71 -19.83 19.42 -7.42
C PHE A 71 -18.88 18.47 -6.68
N PHE A 72 -18.59 17.32 -7.29
CA PHE A 72 -17.76 16.30 -6.62
C PHE A 72 -16.34 16.77 -6.32
N THR A 73 -15.79 17.70 -7.10
CA THR A 73 -14.49 18.32 -6.81
C THR A 73 -14.50 19.02 -5.46
N ASP A 74 -15.56 19.78 -5.21
CA ASP A 74 -15.74 20.57 -3.99
C ASP A 74 -16.02 19.63 -2.81
N LEU A 75 -16.82 18.58 -3.06
CA LEU A 75 -17.05 17.51 -2.09
C LEU A 75 -15.75 16.83 -1.65
N ILE A 76 -14.87 16.46 -2.59
CA ILE A 76 -13.62 15.78 -2.27
C ILE A 76 -12.62 16.72 -1.60
N GLU A 77 -12.58 17.97 -2.02
CA GLU A 77 -11.78 18.99 -1.33
C GLU A 77 -12.25 19.14 0.13
N GLU A 78 -13.56 19.32 0.36
CA GLU A 78 -14.13 19.39 1.69
C GLU A 78 -13.88 18.11 2.49
N PHE A 79 -14.00 16.94 1.85
CA PHE A 79 -13.67 15.66 2.47
C PHE A 79 -12.22 15.61 2.95
N CYS A 80 -11.26 15.95 2.09
CA CYS A 80 -9.85 15.91 2.46
C CYS A 80 -9.55 16.86 3.63
N GLN A 81 -10.11 18.08 3.60
CA GLN A 81 -9.97 19.04 4.70
C GLN A 81 -10.56 18.48 6.02
N LYS A 82 -11.80 18.00 5.98
CA LYS A 82 -12.45 17.43 7.17
C LYS A 82 -11.74 16.20 7.69
N PHE A 83 -11.21 15.37 6.81
CA PHE A 83 -10.47 14.18 7.18
C PHE A 83 -9.13 14.53 7.85
N ILE A 84 -8.40 15.53 7.35
CA ILE A 84 -7.20 16.08 8.02
C ILE A 84 -7.57 16.64 9.41
N ALA A 85 -8.66 17.40 9.52
CA ALA A 85 -9.13 17.92 10.80
C ALA A 85 -9.46 16.79 11.79
N HIS A 86 -10.07 15.71 11.30
CA HIS A 86 -10.38 14.53 12.11
C HIS A 86 -9.11 13.84 12.60
N MET A 87 -8.10 13.65 11.73
CA MET A 87 -6.83 13.04 12.13
C MET A 87 -6.05 13.85 13.18
N ILE A 88 -6.19 15.18 13.19
CA ILE A 88 -5.51 16.06 14.16
C ILE A 88 -6.30 16.22 15.46
N LYS A 89 -7.60 16.51 15.37
CA LYS A 89 -8.43 16.94 16.52
C LYS A 89 -9.56 15.97 16.88
N ASN A 90 -9.69 14.85 16.18
CA ASN A 90 -10.84 13.94 16.24
C ASN A 90 -12.19 14.65 15.99
N LYS A 91 -12.18 15.72 15.16
CA LYS A 91 -13.36 16.53 14.82
C LYS A 91 -13.42 16.79 13.31
N LEU A 92 -14.62 16.80 12.72
CA LEU A 92 -14.84 17.09 11.30
C LEU A 92 -15.04 18.59 11.01
N THR A 93 -14.69 19.46 11.96
CA THR A 93 -14.78 20.91 11.82
C THR A 93 -13.49 21.47 11.23
N VAL A 94 -13.58 22.13 10.09
CA VAL A 94 -12.45 22.79 9.41
C VAL A 94 -12.36 24.24 9.89
N THR A 95 -11.15 24.73 10.15
CA THR A 95 -10.90 26.12 10.55
C THR A 95 -10.37 26.94 9.37
N ASN A 96 -10.53 28.27 9.40
CA ASN A 96 -9.95 29.14 8.38
C ASN A 96 -8.42 29.02 8.30
N ASN A 97 -7.75 28.83 9.45
CA ASN A 97 -6.30 28.61 9.47
C ASN A 97 -5.91 27.35 8.70
N GLN A 98 -6.69 26.27 8.84
CA GLN A 98 -6.45 25.04 8.10
C GLN A 98 -6.63 25.23 6.60
N ILE A 99 -7.72 25.88 6.18
CA ILE A 99 -7.98 26.15 4.76
C ILE A 99 -6.82 26.93 4.16
N ASN A 100 -6.47 28.06 4.80
CA ASN A 100 -5.37 28.91 4.36
C ASN A 100 -4.03 28.17 4.33
N PHE A 101 -3.76 27.31 5.31
CA PHE A 101 -2.57 26.47 5.34
C PHE A 101 -2.53 25.52 4.13
N MET A 102 -3.62 24.79 3.89
CA MET A 102 -3.70 23.81 2.81
C MET A 102 -3.63 24.47 1.42
N ASP A 103 -4.23 25.64 1.25
CA ASP A 103 -4.16 26.37 -0.01
C ASP A 103 -2.73 26.85 -0.30
N ASN A 104 -2.04 27.40 0.70
CA ASN A 104 -0.62 27.76 0.58
C ASN A 104 0.25 26.55 0.24
N ILE A 105 0.02 25.40 0.88
CA ILE A 105 0.73 24.14 0.60
C ILE A 105 0.52 23.68 -0.85
N LYS A 106 -0.70 23.78 -1.38
CA LYS A 106 -0.98 23.41 -2.78
C LYS A 106 -0.35 24.39 -3.77
N VAL A 107 -0.25 25.67 -3.44
CA VAL A 107 0.48 26.65 -4.26
C VAL A 107 1.94 26.21 -4.36
N VAL A 108 2.59 25.98 -3.22
CA VAL A 108 3.99 25.54 -3.14
C VAL A 108 4.24 24.22 -3.87
N CYS A 109 3.27 23.31 -3.81
CA CYS A 109 3.30 22.06 -4.57
C CYS A 109 3.46 22.27 -6.09
N ASN A 110 3.04 23.41 -6.63
CA ASN A 110 3.18 23.71 -8.06
C ASN A 110 4.37 24.64 -8.37
N GLU A 111 5.10 25.12 -7.35
CA GLU A 111 6.23 26.02 -7.53
C GLU A 111 7.53 25.30 -7.89
N THR A 112 8.38 26.02 -8.62
CA THR A 112 9.74 25.58 -8.94
C THR A 112 10.73 26.64 -8.49
N TYR A 113 11.90 26.20 -8.04
CA TYR A 113 13.03 27.06 -7.72
C TYR A 113 14.25 26.60 -8.51
N GLU A 114 14.90 27.50 -9.24
CA GLU A 114 16.05 27.17 -10.12
C GLU A 114 15.78 25.99 -11.06
N SER A 115 14.56 25.94 -11.63
CA SER A 115 14.10 24.87 -12.52
C SER A 115 14.02 23.47 -11.87
N LYS A 116 14.13 23.39 -10.54
CA LYS A 116 13.86 22.17 -9.76
C LYS A 116 12.52 22.29 -9.06
N ASP A 117 11.84 21.16 -8.92
CA ASP A 117 10.60 21.08 -8.15
C ASP A 117 10.88 21.37 -6.67
N SER A 118 9.99 22.14 -6.05
CA SER A 118 10.07 22.44 -4.61
C SER A 118 9.85 21.17 -3.80
N ASN A 119 10.67 20.97 -2.76
CA ASN A 119 10.52 19.86 -1.82
C ASN A 119 10.23 20.41 -0.43
N LEU A 120 9.18 19.90 0.22
CA LEU A 120 8.78 20.36 1.55
C LEU A 120 8.38 19.18 2.41
N ASN A 121 8.94 19.07 3.62
CA ASN A 121 8.54 18.05 4.59
C ASN A 121 8.01 18.72 5.85
N ILE A 122 6.89 18.19 6.36
CA ILE A 122 6.14 18.80 7.46
C ILE A 122 5.74 17.73 8.47
N LEU A 123 5.93 18.04 9.75
CA LEU A 123 5.29 17.34 10.86
C LEU A 123 4.22 18.24 11.46
N LEU A 124 2.96 17.84 11.30
CA LEU A 124 1.79 18.54 11.83
C LEU A 124 1.34 17.86 13.14
N PHE A 125 1.66 18.48 14.28
CA PHE A 125 1.40 17.93 15.60
C PHE A 125 -0.07 18.05 16.03
N LYS A 126 -0.54 17.06 16.78
CA LYS A 126 -1.88 17.04 17.39
C LYS A 126 -1.95 17.85 18.68
N ASN A 127 -0.80 18.06 19.32
CA ASN A 127 -0.70 18.79 20.59
C ASN A 127 0.62 19.56 20.62
N ASN A 128 0.51 20.87 20.79
CA ASN A 128 1.66 21.77 20.74
C ASN A 128 2.57 21.65 21.97
N ASN A 129 2.05 21.16 23.10
CA ASN A 129 2.77 21.18 24.38
C ASN A 129 3.95 20.21 24.45
N ASN A 130 3.96 19.17 23.60
CA ASN A 130 4.95 18.09 23.65
C ASN A 130 5.87 18.06 22.43
N ILE A 131 5.83 19.07 21.54
CA ILE A 131 6.58 19.07 20.28
C ILE A 131 8.06 18.71 20.49
N SER A 132 8.76 19.42 21.37
CA SER A 132 10.20 19.19 21.61
C SER A 132 10.48 17.75 22.05
N LYS A 133 9.72 17.24 23.01
CA LYS A 133 9.90 15.89 23.57
C LYS A 133 9.66 14.81 22.53
N GLU A 134 8.66 14.99 21.67
CA GLU A 134 8.35 14.02 20.60
C GLU A 134 9.36 14.08 19.45
N LEU A 135 9.93 15.25 19.15
CA LEU A 135 11.01 15.40 18.17
C LEU A 135 12.31 14.72 18.63
N ASP A 136 12.63 14.82 19.93
CA ASP A 136 13.80 14.13 20.51
C ASP A 136 13.70 12.61 20.34
N LYS A 137 12.50 12.02 20.52
CA LYS A 137 12.27 10.57 20.34
C LYS A 137 12.57 10.08 18.92
N ILE A 138 12.45 10.95 17.93
CA ILE A 138 12.69 10.63 16.51
C ILE A 138 13.99 11.24 15.99
N GLU A 139 14.90 11.61 16.89
CA GLU A 139 16.24 12.14 16.62
C GLU A 139 16.23 13.38 15.71
N LEU A 140 15.34 14.33 16.02
CA LEU A 140 15.29 15.65 15.38
C LEU A 140 15.60 16.75 16.38
N ASP A 141 16.54 17.63 16.05
CA ASP A 141 16.79 18.83 16.83
C ASP A 141 15.75 19.87 16.55
N PHE A 142 15.07 20.31 17.59
CA PHE A 142 14.11 21.37 17.44
C PHE A 142 14.75 22.74 17.59
N ILE A 143 14.69 23.55 16.53
CA ILE A 143 14.96 24.98 16.57
C ILE A 143 13.61 25.70 16.56
N PRO A 144 13.10 26.16 17.72
CA PRO A 144 11.85 26.90 17.78
C PRO A 144 12.01 28.28 17.14
N PHE A 145 10.91 28.80 16.59
CA PHE A 145 10.81 30.22 16.28
C PHE A 145 10.44 31.01 17.53
N ASP A 146 10.88 32.28 17.59
CA ASP A 146 10.54 33.19 18.71
C ASP A 146 9.02 33.32 18.91
N THR A 147 8.28 33.26 17.81
CA THR A 147 6.81 33.24 17.79
C THR A 147 6.29 32.33 16.68
N PRO A 148 5.12 31.68 16.85
CA PRO A 148 4.53 30.87 15.80
C PRO A 148 4.19 31.70 14.55
N LYS A 149 4.65 31.27 13.38
CA LYS A 149 4.51 31.97 12.10
C LYS A 149 3.47 31.29 11.21
N LYS A 150 2.84 32.05 10.32
CA LYS A 150 2.06 31.44 9.23
C LYS A 150 2.99 30.84 8.17
N ILE A 151 2.56 29.79 7.49
CA ILE A 151 3.39 29.13 6.47
C ILE A 151 3.77 30.04 5.31
N GLU A 152 2.86 30.92 4.88
CA GLU A 152 3.11 31.94 3.84
C GLU A 152 4.30 32.85 4.18
N ASN A 153 4.51 33.15 5.47
CA ASN A 153 5.63 33.97 5.93
C ASN A 153 6.97 33.22 5.93
N ILE A 154 6.95 31.89 5.98
CA ILE A 154 8.15 31.05 5.94
C ILE A 154 8.55 30.79 4.48
N LEU A 155 7.55 30.55 3.62
CA LEU A 155 7.75 30.17 2.23
C LEU A 155 7.91 31.37 1.29
N SER A 156 7.66 32.60 1.76
CA SER A 156 8.02 33.82 1.04
C SER A 156 9.53 33.92 0.76
N GLU A 157 10.36 33.34 1.63
CA GLU A 157 11.78 33.17 1.40
C GLU A 157 12.02 31.97 0.47
N LYS A 158 12.39 32.25 -0.79
CA LYS A 158 12.58 31.18 -1.79
C LYS A 158 13.61 30.12 -1.38
N LEU A 159 14.59 30.46 -0.54
CA LEU A 159 15.57 29.50 0.00
C LEU A 159 14.90 28.39 0.84
N SER A 160 13.78 28.69 1.50
CA SER A 160 13.00 27.72 2.28
C SER A 160 12.50 26.55 1.42
N LEU A 161 12.24 26.78 0.12
CA LEU A 161 11.79 25.76 -0.83
C LEU A 161 12.86 24.72 -1.18
N ILE A 162 14.15 25.04 -0.97
CA ILE A 162 15.26 24.09 -1.09
C ILE A 162 15.56 23.46 0.27
N LEU A 163 15.63 24.29 1.31
CA LEU A 163 16.19 23.89 2.59
C LEU A 163 15.28 22.90 3.33
N LEU A 164 13.95 23.05 3.22
CA LEU A 164 12.96 22.20 3.90
C LEU A 164 12.69 20.87 3.18
N ASN A 165 13.73 20.21 2.67
CA ASN A 165 13.60 19.04 1.80
C ASN A 165 13.37 17.71 2.52
N GLY A 166 13.31 17.67 3.86
CA GLY A 166 13.13 16.44 4.63
C GLY A 166 14.39 15.59 4.84
N ASP A 167 15.46 15.86 4.09
CA ASP A 167 16.74 15.19 4.28
C ASP A 167 17.49 15.83 5.45
N ASN A 168 17.44 17.17 5.52
CA ASN A 168 18.16 17.97 6.50
C ASN A 168 17.22 18.74 7.43
N LEU A 169 16.18 19.39 6.88
CA LEU A 169 15.26 20.23 7.63
C LEU A 169 13.81 19.83 7.38
N ILE A 170 13.03 19.85 8.45
CA ILE A 170 11.61 19.54 8.47
C ILE A 170 10.86 20.69 9.13
N LEU A 171 9.77 21.15 8.51
CA LEU A 171 8.94 22.20 9.08
C LEU A 171 8.04 21.63 10.18
N ILE A 172 8.03 22.28 11.34
CA ILE A 172 7.23 21.85 12.49
C ILE A 172 5.99 22.72 12.59
N VAL A 173 4.82 22.10 12.51
CA VAL A 173 3.51 22.79 12.49
C VAL A 173 2.66 22.27 13.65
N GLY A 174 1.98 23.17 14.35
CA GLY A 174 1.08 22.84 15.45
C GLY A 174 -0.35 22.57 14.99
N GLU A 175 -1.20 22.14 15.92
CA GLU A 175 -2.62 21.82 15.65
C GLU A 175 -3.47 23.04 15.24
N ASP A 176 -2.93 24.25 15.40
CA ASP A 176 -3.50 25.52 14.97
C ASP A 176 -3.07 25.93 13.55
N PHE A 177 -2.32 25.05 12.87
CA PHE A 177 -1.77 25.22 11.52
C PHE A 177 -0.76 26.37 11.40
N LYS A 178 -0.13 26.76 12.51
CA LYS A 178 1.03 27.67 12.54
C LYS A 178 2.34 26.90 12.63
N CYS A 179 3.40 27.47 12.08
CA CYS A 179 4.76 26.94 12.13
C CYS A 179 5.44 27.34 13.44
N TYR A 180 5.94 26.37 14.19
CA TYR A 180 6.58 26.57 15.50
C TYR A 180 8.11 26.54 15.43
N GLY A 181 8.68 26.05 14.34
CA GLY A 181 10.12 25.96 14.18
C GLY A 181 10.52 25.00 13.07
N VAL A 182 11.79 24.61 13.09
CA VAL A 182 12.37 23.60 12.19
C VAL A 182 13.00 22.48 12.99
N GLY A 183 12.79 21.25 12.53
CA GLY A 183 13.50 20.06 12.98
C GLY A 183 14.73 19.83 12.12
N ILE A 184 15.91 19.67 12.73
CA ILE A 184 17.15 19.30 12.02
C ILE A 184 17.40 17.81 12.19
N ASN A 185 17.61 17.12 11.07
CA ASN A 185 18.00 15.72 11.09
C ASN A 185 19.45 15.56 11.56
N ARG A 186 19.65 15.02 12.77
CA ARG A 186 20.98 14.59 13.28
C ARG A 186 21.40 13.21 12.78
N GLY A 187 20.48 12.46 12.18
CA GLY A 187 20.71 11.07 11.78
C GLY A 187 21.71 10.94 10.64
N LYS A 188 22.45 9.82 10.62
CA LYS A 188 23.28 9.44 9.47
C LYS A 188 22.43 9.04 8.24
N THR A 189 21.19 8.66 8.48
CA THR A 189 20.18 8.31 7.47
C THR A 189 19.24 9.48 7.25
N ILE A 190 18.67 9.57 6.04
CA ILE A 190 17.65 10.57 5.71
C ILE A 190 16.45 10.39 6.65
N PHE A 191 15.99 11.47 7.28
CA PHE A 191 14.89 11.43 8.26
C PHE A 191 13.65 10.75 7.70
N LYS A 192 13.27 11.11 6.46
CA LYS A 192 12.18 10.46 5.74
C LYS A 192 12.37 8.94 5.75
N GLU A 193 13.50 8.42 5.29
CA GLU A 193 13.73 6.97 5.21
C GLU A 193 13.56 6.30 6.58
N ARG A 194 14.13 6.88 7.64
CA ARG A 194 13.99 6.39 9.01
C ARG A 194 12.52 6.36 9.48
N MET A 195 11.80 7.46 9.28
CA MET A 195 10.36 7.56 9.60
C MET A 195 9.54 6.53 8.84
N ILE A 196 9.82 6.40 7.55
CA ILE A 196 9.11 5.48 6.67
C ILE A 196 9.32 4.04 7.13
N ASP A 197 10.55 3.68 7.47
CA ASP A 197 10.91 2.35 7.89
C ASP A 197 10.36 2.02 9.28
N GLN A 198 10.36 2.97 10.22
CA GLN A 198 9.75 2.77 11.54
C GLN A 198 8.25 2.47 11.43
N LEU A 199 7.50 3.31 10.70
CA LEU A 199 6.07 3.10 10.48
C LEU A 199 5.80 1.78 9.74
N ARG A 200 6.68 1.38 8.82
CA ARG A 200 6.57 0.09 8.13
C ARG A 200 6.77 -1.08 9.08
N ILE A 201 7.78 -1.02 9.96
CA ILE A 201 8.06 -2.05 10.98
C ILE A 201 6.85 -2.24 11.88
N GLU A 202 6.27 -1.15 12.40
CA GLU A 202 5.08 -1.22 13.28
C GLU A 202 3.89 -1.90 12.58
N ASN A 203 3.61 -1.51 11.33
CA ASN A 203 2.58 -2.17 10.51
C ASN A 203 2.87 -3.65 10.25
N ASN A 204 4.14 -4.01 10.05
CA ASN A 204 4.55 -5.39 9.83
C ASN A 204 4.39 -6.24 11.06
N LEU A 205 4.77 -5.74 12.23
CA LEU A 205 4.61 -6.45 13.50
C LEU A 205 3.14 -6.75 13.77
N TYR A 206 2.24 -5.81 13.47
CA TYR A 206 0.80 -6.03 13.54
C TYR A 206 0.37 -7.19 12.61
N LEU A 207 0.73 -7.10 11.33
CA LEU A 207 0.42 -8.12 10.33
C LEU A 207 0.97 -9.50 10.72
N ILE A 208 2.22 -9.57 11.17
CA ILE A 208 2.86 -10.81 11.61
C ILE A 208 2.09 -11.41 12.79
N SER A 209 1.77 -10.61 13.81
CA SER A 209 1.01 -11.06 14.98
C SER A 209 -0.38 -11.57 14.58
N PHE A 210 -1.09 -10.84 13.72
CA PHE A 210 -2.40 -11.23 13.23
C PHE A 210 -2.35 -12.53 12.42
N MET A 211 -1.43 -12.63 11.46
CA MET A 211 -1.23 -13.81 10.62
C MET A 211 -0.75 -15.02 11.43
N SER A 212 0.05 -14.82 12.48
CA SER A 212 0.50 -15.89 13.37
C SER A 212 -0.64 -16.50 14.15
N LYS A 213 -1.55 -15.67 14.66
CA LYS A 213 -2.77 -16.16 15.33
C LYS A 213 -3.67 -16.91 14.35
N LEU A 214 -3.87 -16.35 13.17
CA LEU A 214 -4.64 -16.98 12.10
C LEU A 214 -4.06 -18.34 11.69
N SER A 215 -2.74 -18.42 11.53
CA SER A 215 -2.01 -19.65 11.26
C SER A 215 -2.26 -20.70 12.31
N LYS A 216 -2.12 -20.34 13.59
CA LYS A 216 -2.31 -21.26 14.69
C LYS A 216 -3.71 -21.87 14.66
N ASP A 217 -4.74 -21.04 14.56
CA ASP A 217 -6.14 -21.50 14.51
C ASP A 217 -6.40 -22.41 13.29
N ILE A 218 -5.77 -22.14 12.14
CA ILE A 218 -5.92 -22.97 10.93
C ILE A 218 -5.15 -24.29 11.06
N LEU A 219 -3.91 -24.26 11.56
CA LEU A 219 -3.10 -25.45 11.76
C LEU A 219 -3.71 -26.38 12.81
N GLU A 220 -4.42 -25.85 13.82
CA GLU A 220 -5.20 -26.65 14.77
C GLU A 220 -6.39 -27.37 14.11
N LEU A 221 -6.93 -26.83 13.01
CA LEU A 221 -8.01 -27.46 12.23
C LEU A 221 -7.49 -28.53 11.25
N ILE A 222 -6.20 -28.49 10.93
CA ILE A 222 -5.55 -29.47 10.05
C ILE A 222 -5.04 -30.60 10.93
N ASP A 223 -5.60 -31.81 10.76
CA ASP A 223 -5.28 -32.97 11.59
C ASP A 223 -3.75 -33.25 11.63
N PRO A 224 -3.08 -32.97 12.77
CA PRO A 224 -1.65 -33.16 12.90
C PRO A 224 -1.25 -34.64 12.84
N VAL A 225 -2.17 -35.55 13.18
CA VAL A 225 -1.95 -37.00 13.15
C VAL A 225 -1.82 -37.48 11.72
N THR A 226 -2.77 -37.09 10.85
CA THR A 226 -2.71 -37.40 9.42
C THR A 226 -1.45 -36.86 8.73
N ILE A 227 -0.95 -35.68 9.12
CA ILE A 227 0.31 -35.13 8.55
C ILE A 227 1.52 -35.92 9.06
N LYS A 228 1.60 -36.20 10.36
CA LYS A 228 2.71 -36.94 10.96
C LYS A 228 2.79 -38.39 10.46
N GLU A 229 1.68 -39.09 10.33
CA GLU A 229 1.64 -40.46 9.81
C GLU A 229 2.12 -40.53 8.35
N GLN A 230 1.79 -39.54 7.53
CA GLN A 230 2.24 -39.49 6.13
C GLN A 230 3.73 -39.14 5.99
N GLN A 231 4.22 -38.23 6.84
CA GLN A 231 5.65 -37.92 6.93
C GLN A 231 6.47 -39.13 7.43
N GLN A 232 5.98 -39.84 8.44
CA GLN A 232 6.62 -41.05 8.98
C GLN A 232 6.69 -42.19 7.96
N ASN A 233 5.71 -42.26 7.04
CA ASN A 233 5.69 -43.24 5.95
C ASN A 233 6.49 -42.80 4.70
N GLY A 234 7.21 -41.67 4.73
CA GLY A 234 8.02 -41.19 3.60
C GLY A 234 7.22 -40.80 2.36
N LEU A 235 5.90 -40.64 2.49
CA LEU A 235 5.01 -40.32 1.37
C LEU A 235 4.94 -38.79 1.21
N ALA A 236 5.50 -38.29 0.11
CA ALA A 236 5.30 -36.90 -0.29
C ALA A 236 3.80 -36.63 -0.47
N ILE A 237 3.26 -35.64 0.24
CA ILE A 237 1.85 -35.27 0.10
C ILE A 237 1.61 -34.74 -1.32
N ASN A 238 0.69 -35.38 -2.05
CA ASN A 238 0.34 -34.99 -3.41
C ASN A 238 -0.15 -33.54 -3.45
N GLU A 239 0.30 -32.78 -4.45
CA GLU A 239 -0.12 -31.43 -4.81
C GLU A 239 -1.63 -31.19 -4.70
N LYS A 240 -2.43 -32.14 -5.19
CA LYS A 240 -3.90 -32.06 -5.12
C LYS A 240 -4.43 -32.03 -3.69
N LYS A 241 -3.74 -32.69 -2.74
CA LYS A 241 -4.12 -32.70 -1.32
C LYS A 241 -3.72 -31.38 -0.65
N ILE A 242 -2.55 -30.84 -0.96
CA ILE A 242 -2.14 -29.49 -0.49
C ILE A 242 -3.15 -28.45 -0.95
N GLN A 243 -3.51 -28.46 -2.24
CA GLN A 243 -4.48 -27.53 -2.80
C GLN A 243 -5.85 -27.61 -2.10
N LYS A 244 -6.35 -28.82 -1.80
CA LYS A 244 -7.59 -29.01 -1.04
C LYS A 244 -7.52 -28.44 0.38
N LEU A 245 -6.39 -28.63 1.06
CA LEU A 245 -6.17 -28.06 2.40
C LEU A 245 -6.11 -26.53 2.35
N VAL A 246 -5.48 -25.96 1.32
CA VAL A 246 -5.45 -24.51 1.09
C VAL A 246 -6.84 -23.95 0.84
N GLU A 247 -7.65 -24.62 0.02
CA GLU A 247 -9.05 -24.25 -0.24
C GLU A 247 -9.88 -24.28 1.06
N TYR A 248 -9.75 -25.36 1.83
CA TYR A 248 -10.41 -25.48 3.13
C TYR A 248 -9.99 -24.39 4.12
N ALA A 249 -8.68 -24.13 4.24
CA ALA A 249 -8.15 -23.10 5.12
C ALA A 249 -8.65 -21.70 4.73
N ASN A 250 -8.66 -21.38 3.44
CA ASN A 250 -9.20 -20.11 2.93
C ASN A 250 -10.70 -19.96 3.23
N GLU A 251 -11.50 -21.04 3.10
CA GLU A 251 -12.92 -21.02 3.43
C GLU A 251 -13.15 -20.79 4.94
N LYS A 252 -12.37 -21.45 5.79
CA LYS A 252 -12.44 -21.29 7.26
C LYS A 252 -12.00 -19.91 7.72
N MET A 253 -10.92 -19.38 7.14
CA MET A 253 -10.49 -18.00 7.36
C MET A 253 -11.62 -17.00 7.06
N GLY A 254 -12.30 -17.19 5.93
CA GLY A 254 -13.39 -16.30 5.51
C GLY A 254 -14.66 -16.39 6.37
N SER A 255 -14.88 -17.48 7.11
CA SER A 255 -16.08 -17.70 7.93
C SER A 255 -15.88 -17.43 9.43
N SER A 256 -14.64 -17.34 9.91
CA SER A 256 -14.38 -17.12 11.33
C SER A 256 -14.70 -15.70 11.78
N LYS A 257 -15.69 -15.56 12.69
CA LYS A 257 -15.98 -14.32 13.43
C LYS A 257 -15.02 -14.11 14.62
N LYS A 258 -14.47 -15.18 15.19
CA LYS A 258 -13.61 -15.15 16.40
C LYS A 258 -12.21 -14.58 16.14
N LEU A 259 -11.71 -14.75 14.91
CA LEU A 259 -10.36 -14.32 14.52
C LEU A 259 -10.16 -12.80 14.56
N PHE A 260 -11.23 -12.02 14.41
CA PHE A 260 -11.17 -10.58 14.13
C PHE A 260 -11.75 -9.69 15.24
N LYS A 261 -11.88 -10.19 16.49
CA LYS A 261 -12.31 -9.31 17.60
C LYS A 261 -11.30 -8.17 17.76
N LYS A 262 -11.75 -6.93 17.54
CA LYS A 262 -11.00 -5.66 17.64
C LYS A 262 -10.01 -5.71 18.79
N ARG A 263 -8.74 -5.88 18.48
CA ARG A 263 -7.67 -5.66 19.42
C ARG A 263 -7.27 -4.19 19.23
N ASN A 264 -7.63 -3.35 20.20
CA ASN A 264 -7.09 -2.00 20.34
C ASN A 264 -5.61 -2.12 20.74
N ILE A 265 -4.75 -2.68 19.88
CA ILE A 265 -3.29 -2.60 20.03
C ILE A 265 -2.83 -1.37 19.26
N TRP A 266 -3.52 -0.25 19.46
CA TRP A 266 -2.96 1.05 19.11
C TRP A 266 -1.98 1.38 20.23
N ASN A 267 -0.74 0.93 20.10
CA ASN A 267 0.37 1.65 20.71
C ASN A 267 0.32 3.09 20.17
N GLU A 268 0.65 4.07 21.02
CA GLU A 268 0.50 5.51 20.82
C GLU A 268 0.49 5.92 19.34
N VAL A 269 -0.68 6.28 18.81
CA VAL A 269 -0.80 6.88 17.47
C VAL A 269 0.18 8.03 17.41
N ALA A 270 1.06 8.05 16.40
CA ALA A 270 2.08 9.08 16.26
C ALA A 270 1.46 10.47 16.54
N PRO A 271 2.07 11.29 17.40
CA PRO A 271 1.46 12.54 17.87
C PRO A 271 1.44 13.64 16.80
N TYR A 272 1.74 13.29 15.55
CA TYR A 272 1.83 14.17 14.39
C TYR A 272 1.37 13.47 13.10
N LEU A 273 0.94 14.24 12.11
CA LEU A 273 0.81 13.81 10.72
C LEU A 273 2.09 14.18 9.96
N TYR A 274 2.54 13.28 9.09
CA TYR A 274 3.65 13.56 8.18
C TYR A 274 3.11 13.96 6.81
N MET A 275 3.61 15.07 6.26
CA MET A 275 3.30 15.55 4.92
C MET A 275 4.59 15.73 4.11
N GLU A 276 4.54 15.38 2.83
CA GLU A 276 5.63 15.53 1.87
C GLU A 276 5.13 16.24 0.62
N ILE A 277 5.83 17.27 0.16
CA ILE A 277 5.75 17.78 -1.20
C ILE A 277 7.01 17.32 -1.93
N LYS A 278 6.84 16.59 -3.02
CA LYS A 278 7.93 16.15 -3.90
C LYS A 278 7.42 15.92 -5.30
N ASN A 279 8.18 16.34 -6.32
CA ASN A 279 7.84 16.16 -7.74
C ASN A 279 6.41 16.64 -8.08
N LYS A 280 6.04 17.83 -7.58
CA LYS A 280 4.71 18.44 -7.70
C LYS A 280 3.55 17.60 -7.16
N GLU A 281 3.82 16.72 -6.20
CA GLU A 281 2.81 15.90 -5.53
C GLU A 281 2.89 16.16 -4.02
N LEU A 282 1.77 16.59 -3.43
CA LEU A 282 1.57 16.63 -1.99
C LEU A 282 1.06 15.25 -1.54
N LYS A 283 1.73 14.67 -0.55
CA LYS A 283 1.35 13.42 0.12
C LYS A 283 1.09 13.71 1.59
N ILE A 284 -0.04 13.25 2.10
CA ILE A 284 -0.39 13.29 3.52
C ILE A 284 -0.54 11.86 3.99
N PHE A 285 0.43 11.39 4.78
CA PHE A 285 0.49 10.01 5.23
C PHE A 285 -0.50 9.76 6.36
N LEU A 286 -1.25 8.67 6.26
CA LEU A 286 -2.19 8.29 7.30
C LEU A 286 -1.40 7.66 8.45
N GLN A 287 -1.62 8.13 9.68
CA GLN A 287 -0.84 7.76 10.88
C GLN A 287 -0.73 6.26 11.15
N ASN A 288 -1.65 5.47 10.60
CA ASN A 288 -1.78 4.05 10.85
C ASN A 288 -1.32 3.20 9.67
N SER A 289 -0.83 3.82 8.59
CA SER A 289 -0.34 3.11 7.43
C SER A 289 0.41 4.07 6.51
N ILE A 290 1.73 3.93 6.46
CA ILE A 290 2.52 4.62 5.44
C ILE A 290 2.24 4.14 4.02
N ASP A 291 1.59 2.98 3.92
CA ASP A 291 1.07 2.44 2.67
C ASP A 291 -0.21 3.14 2.22
N ASN A 292 -0.80 3.99 3.07
CA ASN A 292 -1.97 4.79 2.75
C ASN A 292 -1.64 6.28 2.87
N TYR A 293 -1.91 7.04 1.81
CA TYR A 293 -1.78 8.50 1.87
C TYR A 293 -2.77 9.19 0.93
N LEU A 294 -3.19 10.38 1.33
CA LEU A 294 -3.87 11.31 0.43
C LEU A 294 -2.82 11.98 -0.45
N SER A 295 -3.03 11.94 -1.75
CA SER A 295 -2.18 12.51 -2.78
C SER A 295 -2.94 13.64 -3.48
N TYR A 296 -2.33 14.82 -3.56
CA TYR A 296 -2.80 15.92 -4.40
C TYR A 296 -1.77 16.19 -5.49
N HIS A 297 -2.21 16.07 -6.74
CA HIS A 297 -1.39 16.31 -7.92
C HIS A 297 -2.25 16.83 -9.07
N GLY A 298 -1.81 17.89 -9.75
CA GLY A 298 -2.51 18.45 -10.91
C GLY A 298 -3.97 18.83 -10.62
N GLY A 299 -4.24 19.40 -9.44
CA GLY A 299 -5.60 19.83 -9.05
C GLY A 299 -6.52 18.72 -8.57
N ARG A 300 -6.03 17.48 -8.41
CA ARG A 300 -6.87 16.31 -8.08
C ARG A 300 -6.35 15.59 -6.86
N TRP A 301 -7.27 15.27 -5.95
CA TRP A 301 -7.03 14.38 -4.83
C TRP A 301 -7.24 12.92 -5.22
N LYS A 302 -6.41 12.04 -4.64
CA LYS A 302 -6.56 10.59 -4.67
C LYS A 302 -6.11 9.99 -3.35
N LEU A 303 -6.79 8.96 -2.88
CA LEU A 303 -6.27 8.08 -1.84
C LEU A 303 -5.45 6.98 -2.51
N LYS A 304 -4.14 6.93 -2.23
CA LYS A 304 -3.28 5.83 -2.67
C LYS A 304 -3.18 4.83 -1.53
N SER A 305 -3.72 3.63 -1.74
CA SER A 305 -3.70 2.55 -0.75
C SER A 305 -2.89 1.35 -1.23
N PHE A 306 -1.58 1.35 -0.96
CA PHE A 306 -0.70 0.22 -1.18
C PHE A 306 -0.98 -0.93 -0.20
N HIS A 307 -1.67 -0.64 0.89
CA HIS A 307 -2.07 -1.64 1.88
C HIS A 307 -3.02 -2.68 1.27
N VAL A 308 -3.93 -2.25 0.41
CA VAL A 308 -4.84 -3.14 -0.31
C VAL A 308 -4.08 -4.06 -1.26
N LEU A 309 -3.09 -3.51 -1.96
CA LEU A 309 -2.21 -4.32 -2.82
C LEU A 309 -1.38 -5.33 -2.01
N LYS A 310 -0.78 -4.89 -0.90
CA LYS A 310 0.02 -5.72 0.00
C LYS A 310 -0.78 -6.92 0.50
N PHE A 311 -1.96 -6.68 1.07
CA PHE A 311 -2.79 -7.76 1.57
C PHE A 311 -3.32 -8.67 0.47
N LEU A 312 -3.65 -8.11 -0.70
CA LEU A 312 -4.07 -8.93 -1.84
C LEU A 312 -2.98 -9.92 -2.23
N ILE A 313 -1.72 -9.45 -2.28
CA ILE A 313 -0.57 -10.32 -2.56
C ILE A 313 -0.45 -11.39 -1.46
N ILE A 314 -0.42 -10.98 -0.18
CA ILE A 314 -0.29 -11.90 0.96
C ILE A 314 -1.38 -12.97 0.90
N GLU A 315 -2.65 -12.60 0.76
CA GLU A 315 -3.76 -13.55 0.72
C GLU A 315 -3.60 -14.61 -0.39
N ASN A 316 -3.09 -14.21 -1.55
CA ASN A 316 -2.99 -15.12 -2.69
C ASN A 316 -1.92 -16.21 -2.52
N PHE A 317 -0.90 -15.98 -1.69
CA PHE A 317 0.26 -16.88 -1.60
C PHE A 317 0.51 -17.43 -0.19
N TYR A 318 -0.04 -16.77 0.83
CA TYR A 318 0.22 -17.09 2.23
C TYR A 318 -0.19 -18.51 2.62
N MET A 319 -1.47 -18.87 2.43
CA MET A 319 -1.99 -20.15 2.90
C MET A 319 -1.34 -21.32 2.18
N ASP A 320 -1.07 -21.17 0.89
CA ASP A 320 -0.37 -22.19 0.10
C ASP A 320 1.05 -22.41 0.62
N THR A 321 1.79 -21.34 0.90
CA THR A 321 3.15 -21.42 1.44
C THR A 321 3.17 -21.97 2.87
N LEU A 322 2.25 -21.52 3.73
CA LEU A 322 2.11 -22.00 5.10
C LEU A 322 1.86 -23.52 5.15
N ILE A 323 0.85 -23.99 4.41
CA ILE A 323 0.45 -25.41 4.42
C ILE A 323 1.54 -26.27 3.78
N SER A 324 2.10 -25.85 2.65
CA SER A 324 3.24 -26.54 2.01
C SER A 324 4.42 -26.69 2.98
N SER A 325 4.78 -25.63 3.69
CA SER A 325 5.92 -25.66 4.61
C SER A 325 5.65 -26.50 5.85
N ALA A 326 4.45 -26.39 6.44
CA ALA A 326 4.03 -27.22 7.57
C ALA A 326 4.08 -28.72 7.22
N ILE A 327 3.66 -29.08 6.01
CA ILE A 327 3.73 -30.43 5.47
C ILE A 327 5.17 -30.89 5.20
N ASN A 328 6.06 -29.98 4.78
CA ASN A 328 7.43 -30.32 4.45
C ASN A 328 8.37 -30.29 5.66
N GLY A 329 7.89 -29.96 6.86
CA GLY A 329 8.70 -29.87 8.08
C GLY A 329 9.76 -28.78 8.04
N LYS A 330 9.62 -27.82 7.12
CA LYS A 330 10.59 -26.75 6.91
C LYS A 330 10.13 -25.52 7.70
N THR A 331 10.85 -25.21 8.79
CA THR A 331 10.77 -23.95 9.55
C THR A 331 9.56 -23.77 10.47
N SER A 332 9.71 -22.92 11.50
CA SER A 332 8.57 -22.42 12.30
C SER A 332 7.65 -21.56 11.41
N TYR A 333 6.34 -21.60 11.63
CA TYR A 333 5.38 -20.82 10.84
C TYR A 333 5.57 -19.30 11.02
N GLU A 334 6.08 -18.86 12.17
CA GLU A 334 6.43 -17.46 12.44
C GLU A 334 7.48 -16.95 11.45
N ASN A 335 8.52 -17.74 11.17
CA ASN A 335 9.54 -17.40 10.19
C ASN A 335 8.97 -17.33 8.77
N ILE A 336 7.98 -18.16 8.43
CA ILE A 336 7.31 -18.13 7.11
C ILE A 336 6.51 -16.84 6.94
N ILE A 337 5.74 -16.48 7.96
CA ILE A 337 4.92 -15.26 7.98
C ILE A 337 5.81 -14.03 7.81
N GLU A 338 6.86 -13.94 8.63
CA GLU A 338 7.83 -12.84 8.56
C GLU A 338 8.48 -12.78 7.18
N ASN A 339 8.94 -13.91 6.65
CA ASN A 339 9.54 -13.99 5.32
C ASN A 339 8.61 -13.49 4.21
N ILE A 340 7.34 -13.91 4.20
CA ILE A 340 6.37 -13.47 3.19
C ILE A 340 6.12 -11.97 3.32
N ILE A 341 5.87 -11.48 4.54
CA ILE A 341 5.57 -10.05 4.76
C ILE A 341 6.75 -9.18 4.34
N THR A 342 7.98 -9.52 4.75
CA THR A 342 9.18 -8.77 4.39
C THR A 342 9.41 -8.75 2.87
N ASN A 343 9.25 -9.87 2.18
CA ASN A 343 9.42 -9.92 0.72
C ASN A 343 8.33 -9.12 -0.01
N VAL A 344 7.08 -9.20 0.45
CA VAL A 344 5.99 -8.39 -0.10
C VAL A 344 6.26 -6.91 0.12
N ASP A 345 6.78 -6.50 1.27
CA ASP A 345 7.14 -5.10 1.52
C ASP A 345 8.22 -4.57 0.60
N ILE A 346 9.22 -5.40 0.31
CA ILE A 346 10.25 -5.05 -0.67
C ILE A 346 9.61 -4.86 -2.05
N LEU A 347 8.72 -5.78 -2.46
CA LEU A 347 8.00 -5.66 -3.72
C LEU A 347 7.13 -4.39 -3.77
N ILE A 348 6.38 -4.09 -2.71
CA ILE A 348 5.57 -2.86 -2.60
C ILE A 348 6.46 -1.61 -2.67
N SER A 349 7.61 -1.64 -2.01
CA SER A 349 8.58 -0.54 -2.04
C SER A 349 9.15 -0.32 -3.44
N LEU A 350 9.47 -1.39 -4.18
CA LEU A 350 9.87 -1.31 -5.59
C LEU A 350 8.76 -0.69 -6.46
N ILE A 351 7.51 -1.12 -6.27
CA ILE A 351 6.36 -0.60 -7.02
C ILE A 351 6.18 0.91 -6.73
N LYS A 352 6.28 1.33 -5.46
CA LYS A 352 6.23 2.75 -5.07
C LYS A 352 7.32 3.56 -5.76
N ASP A 353 8.57 3.09 -5.71
CA ASP A 353 9.69 3.75 -6.36
C ASP A 353 9.47 3.91 -7.87
N LEU A 354 8.99 2.86 -8.54
CA LEU A 354 8.71 2.90 -9.98
C LEU A 354 7.62 3.93 -10.32
N LEU A 355 6.56 4.00 -9.52
CA LEU A 355 5.52 5.02 -9.67
C LEU A 355 6.07 6.44 -9.46
N GLU A 356 6.89 6.65 -8.43
CA GLU A 356 7.51 7.95 -8.16
C GLU A 356 8.42 8.40 -9.32
N MET A 357 9.09 7.44 -9.96
CA MET A 357 9.95 7.68 -11.12
C MET A 357 9.18 7.78 -12.45
N GLY A 358 7.87 7.53 -12.46
CA GLY A 358 7.08 7.46 -13.69
C GLY A 358 7.56 6.34 -14.64
N LYS A 359 8.00 5.21 -14.09
CA LYS A 359 8.53 4.07 -14.85
C LYS A 359 7.54 2.90 -14.85
N GLY A 360 7.29 2.36 -16.04
CA GLY A 360 6.47 1.18 -16.22
C GLY A 360 7.21 -0.09 -15.81
N ALA A 361 6.49 -1.06 -15.25
CA ALA A 361 7.02 -2.37 -14.90
C ALA A 361 5.93 -3.44 -14.95
N LEU A 362 6.34 -4.70 -15.03
CA LEU A 362 5.46 -5.86 -14.93
C LEU A 362 6.06 -6.86 -13.94
N PHE A 363 5.32 -7.17 -12.89
CA PHE A 363 5.65 -8.23 -11.95
C PHE A 363 4.68 -9.39 -12.13
N VAL A 364 5.21 -10.62 -12.16
CA VAL A 364 4.43 -11.86 -12.26
C VAL A 364 4.82 -12.75 -11.10
N ILE A 365 3.87 -13.07 -10.22
CA ILE A 365 4.07 -13.97 -9.09
C ILE A 365 3.37 -15.28 -9.42
N LEU A 366 4.13 -16.34 -9.60
CA LEU A 366 3.63 -17.65 -10.03
C LEU A 366 3.01 -18.42 -8.85
N LYS A 367 1.99 -19.22 -9.15
CA LYS A 367 1.48 -20.21 -8.18
C LYS A 367 2.51 -21.33 -8.02
N ARG A 368 2.57 -21.95 -6.83
CA ARG A 368 3.43 -23.10 -6.53
C ARG A 368 3.26 -24.29 -7.49
N THR A 369 2.05 -24.45 -8.04
CA THR A 369 1.73 -25.50 -9.02
C THR A 369 2.45 -25.33 -10.36
N ILE A 370 3.00 -24.15 -10.65
CA ILE A 370 3.77 -23.88 -11.87
C ILE A 370 5.21 -24.36 -11.67
N LYS A 371 5.51 -25.54 -12.23
CA LYS A 371 6.87 -26.11 -12.23
C LYS A 371 7.82 -25.31 -13.12
N ASN A 372 9.12 -25.40 -12.83
CA ASN A 372 10.18 -24.75 -13.61
C ASN A 372 10.11 -25.05 -15.11
N ASP A 373 9.82 -26.29 -15.49
CA ASP A 373 9.71 -26.70 -16.90
C ASP A 373 8.54 -26.00 -17.64
N ASN A 374 7.54 -25.52 -16.90
CA ASN A 374 6.42 -24.76 -17.44
C ASN A 374 6.70 -23.27 -17.55
N ILE A 375 7.75 -22.75 -16.89
CA ILE A 375 8.12 -21.33 -16.95
C ILE A 375 8.51 -20.94 -18.38
N GLU A 376 9.21 -21.81 -19.09
CA GLU A 376 9.56 -21.59 -20.50
C GLU A 376 8.33 -21.46 -21.41
N ASN A 377 7.21 -22.08 -21.05
CA ASN A 377 5.96 -21.95 -21.81
C ASN A 377 5.27 -20.58 -21.61
N ILE A 378 5.64 -19.84 -20.56
CA ILE A 378 5.10 -18.51 -20.25
C ILE A 378 5.80 -17.43 -21.09
N PHE A 379 7.05 -17.66 -21.51
CA PHE A 379 7.89 -16.62 -22.11
C PHE A 379 8.32 -16.97 -23.53
N LEU A 380 8.41 -15.97 -24.41
CA LEU A 380 8.90 -16.11 -25.79
C LEU A 380 10.43 -15.95 -25.92
N GLY A 381 11.11 -15.68 -24.80
CA GLY A 381 12.51 -15.25 -24.76
C GLY A 381 12.65 -13.97 -23.93
N GLY A 382 13.74 -13.23 -24.12
CA GLY A 382 13.97 -11.96 -23.44
C GLY A 382 15.44 -11.57 -23.39
N THR A 383 15.71 -10.39 -22.83
CA THR A 383 17.07 -9.87 -22.66
C THR A 383 17.88 -10.66 -21.62
N GLU A 384 17.21 -11.48 -20.81
CA GLU A 384 17.82 -12.29 -19.75
C GLU A 384 18.69 -13.44 -20.27
N GLY A 385 18.25 -14.13 -21.33
CA GLY A 385 18.83 -15.41 -21.75
C GLY A 385 20.31 -15.35 -22.11
N SER A 386 20.78 -14.19 -22.58
CA SER A 386 22.16 -13.89 -22.96
C SER A 386 22.86 -12.94 -21.98
N SER A 387 22.18 -12.53 -20.91
CA SER A 387 22.68 -11.51 -19.98
C SER A 387 23.63 -12.09 -18.95
N ILE A 388 24.82 -11.52 -18.82
CA ILE A 388 25.75 -11.80 -17.72
C ILE A 388 25.10 -11.59 -16.34
N TYR A 389 24.06 -10.73 -16.27
CA TYR A 389 23.32 -10.40 -15.06
C TYR A 389 22.28 -11.46 -14.67
N ARG A 390 22.07 -12.53 -15.46
CA ARG A 390 21.25 -13.66 -15.02
C ARG A 390 21.86 -14.36 -13.80
N LYS A 391 23.19 -14.41 -13.72
CA LYS A 391 23.89 -15.02 -12.57
C LYS A 391 23.71 -14.20 -11.29
N THR A 392 23.38 -12.90 -11.38
CA THR A 392 23.26 -12.03 -10.20
C THR A 392 21.92 -12.16 -9.49
N ILE A 393 20.95 -12.87 -10.08
CA ILE A 393 19.68 -13.22 -9.41
C ILE A 393 19.73 -14.60 -8.73
N LEU A 394 20.85 -15.33 -8.87
CA LEU A 394 21.03 -16.66 -8.31
C LEU A 394 22.12 -16.66 -7.22
N LYS A 395 21.97 -17.52 -6.22
CA LYS A 395 23.00 -17.88 -5.25
C LYS A 395 23.21 -19.38 -5.34
N ASN A 396 24.44 -19.83 -5.65
CA ASN A 396 24.73 -21.25 -5.88
C ASN A 396 23.78 -21.90 -6.90
N ASN A 397 23.48 -21.20 -8.00
CA ASN A 397 22.52 -21.61 -9.04
C ASN A 397 21.06 -21.79 -8.58
N GLN A 398 20.69 -21.28 -7.40
CA GLN A 398 19.33 -21.29 -6.90
C GLN A 398 18.77 -19.87 -6.85
N ALA A 399 17.48 -19.72 -7.17
CA ALA A 399 16.76 -18.47 -6.96
C ALA A 399 16.72 -18.16 -5.46
N ILE A 400 16.85 -16.88 -5.12
CA ILE A 400 16.81 -16.41 -3.72
C ILE A 400 15.69 -15.39 -3.53
N PRO A 401 15.19 -15.22 -2.29
CA PRO A 401 14.09 -14.32 -2.00
C PRO A 401 14.49 -12.85 -2.23
N LEU A 402 13.52 -12.00 -2.57
CA LEU A 402 13.73 -10.56 -2.77
C LEU A 402 14.51 -9.89 -1.64
N LYS A 403 14.27 -10.29 -0.38
CA LYS A 403 14.96 -9.77 0.81
C LYS A 403 16.47 -10.02 0.85
N GLU A 404 16.97 -10.99 0.10
CA GLU A 404 18.41 -11.27 -0.01
C GLU A 404 19.09 -10.44 -1.11
N HIS A 405 18.33 -9.74 -1.96
CA HIS A 405 18.88 -8.88 -3.00
C HIS A 405 19.08 -7.45 -2.52
N ASN A 406 20.10 -6.80 -3.07
CA ASN A 406 20.27 -5.36 -2.89
C ASN A 406 19.10 -4.60 -3.53
N PHE A 407 18.46 -3.71 -2.76
CA PHE A 407 17.29 -2.97 -3.22
C PHE A 407 17.56 -2.09 -4.46
N LYS A 408 18.72 -1.45 -4.56
CA LYS A 408 19.10 -0.66 -5.76
C LYS A 408 19.21 -1.55 -6.99
N TYR A 409 19.74 -2.76 -6.83
CA TYR A 409 19.81 -3.74 -7.92
C TYR A 409 18.41 -4.18 -8.37
N LEU A 410 17.51 -4.47 -7.43
CA LEU A 410 16.10 -4.78 -7.74
C LEU A 410 15.44 -3.65 -8.54
N LYS A 411 15.66 -2.38 -8.15
CA LYS A 411 15.15 -1.22 -8.91
C LYS A 411 15.67 -1.17 -10.35
N LEU A 412 16.90 -1.62 -10.60
CA LEU A 412 17.48 -1.62 -11.95
C LEU A 412 16.81 -2.67 -12.83
N ILE A 413 16.71 -3.91 -12.34
CA ILE A 413 16.12 -5.00 -13.13
C ILE A 413 14.62 -4.79 -13.38
N SER A 414 13.89 -4.18 -12.44
CA SER A 414 12.45 -3.92 -12.62
C SER A 414 12.13 -2.85 -13.66
N LYS A 415 13.12 -2.06 -14.11
CA LYS A 415 12.96 -1.05 -15.17
C LYS A 415 13.26 -1.59 -16.56
N VAL A 416 13.85 -2.79 -16.66
CA VAL A 416 14.16 -3.41 -17.94
C VAL A 416 12.86 -3.87 -18.61
N ASP A 417 12.80 -3.77 -19.93
CA ASP A 417 11.66 -4.26 -20.70
C ASP A 417 11.45 -5.76 -20.49
N GLY A 418 10.20 -6.13 -20.21
CA GLY A 418 9.78 -7.50 -19.89
C GLY A 418 9.16 -7.60 -18.50
N ALA A 419 9.05 -8.83 -18.02
CA ALA A 419 8.51 -9.14 -16.70
C ALA A 419 9.62 -9.47 -15.70
N VAL A 420 9.43 -9.04 -14.46
CA VAL A 420 10.08 -9.61 -13.27
C VAL A 420 9.21 -10.75 -12.77
N THR A 421 9.78 -11.95 -12.67
CA THR A 421 9.03 -13.16 -12.32
C THR A 421 9.48 -13.69 -10.97
N LEU A 422 8.52 -13.95 -10.09
CA LEU A 422 8.70 -14.47 -8.75
C LEU A 422 7.94 -15.80 -8.61
N ASP A 423 8.41 -16.69 -7.75
CA ASP A 423 7.58 -17.83 -7.29
C ASP A 423 6.65 -17.41 -6.14
N ASN A 424 5.90 -18.37 -5.59
CA ASN A 424 4.99 -18.16 -4.46
C ASN A 424 5.69 -17.86 -3.12
N GLU A 425 7.01 -18.07 -3.05
CA GLU A 425 7.86 -17.73 -1.89
C GLU A 425 8.62 -16.41 -2.11
N PHE A 426 8.34 -15.71 -3.21
CA PHE A 426 8.97 -14.45 -3.61
C PHE A 426 10.47 -14.58 -3.93
N ASN A 427 10.90 -15.76 -4.37
CA ASN A 427 12.23 -15.93 -4.97
C ASN A 427 12.26 -15.33 -6.37
N LEU A 428 13.32 -14.60 -6.69
CA LEU A 428 13.50 -13.98 -8.00
C LEU A 428 13.91 -15.03 -9.03
N LEU A 429 12.98 -15.40 -9.92
CA LEU A 429 13.19 -16.44 -10.93
C LEU A 429 13.78 -15.89 -12.23
N SER A 430 13.30 -14.72 -12.65
CA SER A 430 13.75 -14.06 -13.88
C SER A 430 13.42 -12.57 -13.91
N PHE A 431 14.08 -11.85 -14.81
CA PHE A 431 13.75 -10.46 -15.17
C PHE A 431 13.90 -10.25 -16.68
N GLY A 432 13.23 -9.24 -17.25
CA GLY A 432 13.42 -8.88 -18.66
C GLY A 432 12.92 -9.91 -19.68
N ARG A 433 12.10 -10.88 -19.25
CA ARG A 433 11.50 -11.89 -20.15
C ARG A 433 10.21 -11.37 -20.77
N LEU A 434 10.02 -11.64 -22.06
CA LEU A 434 8.82 -11.28 -22.80
C LEU A 434 7.74 -12.36 -22.62
N VAL A 435 6.60 -11.97 -22.09
CA VAL A 435 5.46 -12.87 -21.86
C VAL A 435 4.84 -13.25 -23.20
N LYS A 436 4.57 -14.54 -23.39
CA LYS A 436 3.79 -15.04 -24.51
C LYS A 436 2.35 -14.58 -24.39
N LEU A 437 1.88 -13.87 -25.41
CA LEU A 437 0.54 -13.28 -25.39
C LEU A 437 -0.52 -14.34 -25.70
N ASP A 438 -1.51 -14.45 -24.81
CA ASP A 438 -2.69 -15.29 -24.98
C ASP A 438 -3.88 -14.65 -24.25
N THR A 439 -4.50 -13.69 -24.93
CA THR A 439 -5.63 -12.90 -24.42
C THR A 439 -6.98 -13.34 -24.95
N LYS A 440 -7.06 -14.48 -25.67
CA LYS A 440 -8.27 -14.93 -26.39
C LYS A 440 -9.53 -15.08 -25.52
N ASN A 441 -9.35 -15.33 -24.22
CA ASN A 441 -10.45 -15.56 -23.28
C ASN A 441 -10.69 -14.38 -22.32
N SER A 442 -10.00 -13.25 -22.51
CA SER A 442 -10.18 -12.08 -21.64
C SER A 442 -11.29 -11.17 -22.19
N SER A 443 -12.17 -10.72 -21.29
CA SER A 443 -13.18 -9.69 -21.57
C SER A 443 -12.66 -8.27 -21.26
N GLU A 444 -11.39 -8.12 -20.89
CA GLU A 444 -10.79 -6.83 -20.52
C GLU A 444 -10.32 -6.08 -21.76
N ASN A 445 -10.43 -4.75 -21.73
CA ASN A 445 -9.87 -3.90 -22.78
C ASN A 445 -8.34 -3.98 -22.77
N ILE A 446 -7.76 -4.35 -23.91
CA ILE A 446 -6.31 -4.49 -24.05
C ILE A 446 -5.73 -3.17 -24.53
N GLU A 447 -5.19 -2.38 -23.61
CA GLU A 447 -4.52 -1.12 -23.91
C GLU A 447 -3.00 -1.30 -23.87
N GLY A 448 -2.41 -1.68 -25.00
CA GLY A 448 -0.96 -1.79 -25.19
C GLY A 448 -0.31 -3.11 -24.74
N ALA A 449 0.96 -3.29 -25.12
CA ALA A 449 1.68 -4.56 -24.98
C ALA A 449 1.84 -5.03 -23.52
N ARG A 450 2.15 -4.10 -22.59
CA ARG A 450 2.32 -4.44 -21.16
C ARG A 450 1.01 -4.88 -20.51
N THR A 451 -0.12 -4.32 -20.92
CA THR A 451 -1.45 -4.75 -20.47
C THR A 451 -1.78 -6.16 -20.99
N ALA A 452 -1.51 -6.42 -22.28
CA ALA A 452 -1.69 -7.75 -22.87
C ALA A 452 -0.83 -8.81 -22.16
N ALA A 453 0.42 -8.47 -21.84
CA ALA A 453 1.35 -9.32 -21.11
C ALA A 453 0.87 -9.59 -19.67
N ALA A 454 0.37 -8.58 -18.96
CA ALA A 454 -0.19 -8.75 -17.63
C ALA A 454 -1.43 -9.66 -17.64
N ILE A 455 -2.36 -9.44 -18.58
CA ILE A 455 -3.55 -10.29 -18.74
C ILE A 455 -3.14 -11.73 -19.05
N SER A 456 -2.18 -11.94 -19.95
CA SER A 456 -1.74 -13.27 -20.36
C SER A 456 -1.02 -14.01 -19.23
N SER A 457 -0.06 -13.36 -18.57
CA SER A 457 0.71 -13.95 -17.46
C SER A 457 -0.14 -14.24 -16.22
N SER A 458 -1.22 -13.48 -15.98
CA SER A 458 -2.13 -13.71 -14.85
C SER A 458 -2.84 -15.07 -14.88
N LYS A 459 -2.77 -15.86 -15.97
CA LYS A 459 -3.21 -17.27 -15.98
C LYS A 459 -2.41 -18.12 -14.99
N TYR A 460 -1.13 -17.81 -14.82
CA TYR A 460 -0.18 -18.61 -14.06
C TYR A 460 -0.05 -18.17 -12.60
N GLY A 461 -0.66 -17.04 -12.23
CA GLY A 461 -0.59 -16.48 -10.89
C GLY A 461 -1.15 -15.07 -10.80
N LEU A 462 -0.44 -14.18 -10.12
CA LEU A 462 -0.82 -12.76 -9.99
C LEU A 462 0.06 -11.93 -10.92
N ALA A 463 -0.54 -11.07 -11.75
CA ALA A 463 0.21 -10.11 -12.56
C ALA A 463 -0.08 -8.69 -12.09
N ILE A 464 0.99 -7.93 -11.82
CA ILE A 464 0.93 -6.54 -11.35
C ILE A 464 1.62 -5.66 -12.38
N LYS A 465 0.85 -4.81 -13.05
CA LYS A 465 1.36 -3.78 -13.95
C LYS A 465 1.53 -2.49 -13.16
N VAL A 466 2.70 -1.90 -13.25
CA VAL A 466 2.95 -0.50 -12.92
C VAL A 466 3.00 0.27 -14.22
N SER A 467 2.21 1.33 -14.32
CA SER A 467 2.10 2.15 -15.52
C SER A 467 2.83 3.48 -15.34
N GLU A 468 3.35 4.02 -16.43
CA GLU A 468 4.09 5.29 -16.47
C GLU A 468 3.20 6.48 -16.07
N ASP A 469 1.88 6.36 -16.26
CA ASP A 469 0.85 7.32 -15.82
C ASP A 469 0.48 7.20 -14.32
N LYS A 470 1.37 6.61 -13.52
CA LYS A 470 1.24 6.42 -12.07
C LYS A 470 0.02 5.59 -11.63
N LYS A 471 -0.39 4.61 -12.45
CA LYS A 471 -1.44 3.63 -12.10
C LYS A 471 -0.86 2.26 -11.79
N ILE A 472 -1.46 1.55 -10.84
CA ILE A 472 -1.22 0.13 -10.61
C ILE A 472 -2.45 -0.64 -11.04
N THR A 473 -2.26 -1.75 -11.73
CA THR A 473 -3.37 -2.64 -12.06
C THR A 473 -2.96 -4.09 -11.81
N VAL A 474 -3.86 -4.86 -11.22
CA VAL A 474 -3.62 -6.26 -10.86
C VAL A 474 -4.62 -7.16 -11.54
N TRP A 475 -4.12 -8.26 -12.13
CA TRP A 475 -4.92 -9.30 -12.74
C TRP A 475 -4.67 -10.65 -12.10
N LYS A 476 -5.73 -11.45 -12.05
CA LYS A 476 -5.69 -12.86 -11.68
C LYS A 476 -6.61 -13.64 -12.60
N ASN A 477 -6.12 -14.73 -13.17
CA ASN A 477 -6.86 -15.56 -14.13
C ASN A 477 -7.52 -14.71 -15.25
N GLN A 478 -6.78 -13.73 -15.78
CA GLN A 478 -7.20 -12.81 -16.85
C GLN A 478 -8.30 -11.80 -16.51
N ILE A 479 -8.69 -11.72 -15.24
CA ILE A 479 -9.69 -10.78 -14.75
C ILE A 479 -8.98 -9.68 -13.97
N LYS A 480 -9.34 -8.42 -14.23
CA LYS A 480 -8.83 -7.29 -13.43
C LYS A 480 -9.46 -7.32 -12.05
N ILE A 481 -8.63 -7.38 -11.00
CA ILE A 481 -9.10 -7.48 -9.61
C ILE A 481 -8.78 -6.26 -8.75
N LEU A 482 -7.87 -5.38 -9.20
CA LEU A 482 -7.51 -4.14 -8.49
C LEU A 482 -6.96 -3.09 -9.48
N GLU A 483 -7.26 -1.82 -9.24
CA GLU A 483 -6.72 -0.68 -9.98
C GLU A 483 -6.59 0.54 -9.04
N ILE A 484 -5.36 1.01 -8.77
CA ILE A 484 -5.05 2.09 -7.82
C ILE A 484 -4.32 3.24 -8.52
#